data_AF-A0A356F8K8-F1
#
_entry.id   AF-A0A356F8K8-F1
#
_cell.length_a   1.000
_cell.length_b   1.000
_cell.length_c   1.000
_cell.angle_alpha   90.00
_cell.angle_beta   90.00
_cell.angle_gamma   90.00
#
_symmetry.space_group_name_H-M   'P 1'
#
loop_
_entity.id
_entity.type
_entity.pdbx_description
1 polymer ?
#
loop_
_entity_poly.entity_id
_entity_poly.type
_entity_poly.pdbx_seq_one_letter_code
_entity_poly.pdbx_strand_id
1 'polypeptide(L)'
;MGEQGNELEFSEEYMNLRPARLYELGTSLEGAQINSTGALAANSGAKTGRSPKDKRVVKNSASEGDVWWGSVNIALEESSFETNRAAAIEFLAAQPRLYVVDGYAGWDPKYRLKVRIVCSQAYHALFMYNMLIRPTDEELAAFGDPDFTVYNAGSLDADTSVEGVDTTTNAALSFERNEMVILGTEYAGEMKKGVFTLMNYLMPRDGVLSMHCSANEGAEGDVSLFFGLSGTGKTTLSADPDRKLIGDDEHCWSDDGVFNIEGGCYAKCIDLTPESEPEIYQSIRFGSILENVVFDPRTREVDYTDCSLTQNTRCSYPIEFIPNAKVPCVGSHPKNVVLLTCDAFGILPPVSKLSPAEAMYHFISGYTAKVAGT
;
A
#
# COMPACT_ATOMS: atom_id res chain seq x y z
N MET A 1 19.80 -33.96 -4.54
CA MET A 1 19.94 -33.23 -5.82
C MET A 1 19.58 -31.80 -5.50
N GLY A 2 20.55 -30.89 -5.58
CA GLY A 2 20.40 -29.54 -5.06
C GLY A 2 19.35 -28.76 -5.82
N GLU A 3 18.41 -28.15 -5.10
CA GLU A 3 17.56 -27.07 -5.61
C GLU A 3 18.46 -25.88 -5.93
N GLN A 4 18.94 -25.80 -7.16
CA GLN A 4 19.28 -24.51 -7.75
C GLN A 4 17.96 -23.83 -8.06
N GLY A 5 17.42 -23.08 -7.09
CA GLY A 5 16.33 -22.16 -7.36
C GLY A 5 16.79 -21.20 -8.46
N ASN A 6 15.96 -20.99 -9.49
CA ASN A 6 16.19 -19.93 -10.46
C ASN A 6 16.20 -18.60 -9.71
N GLU A 7 17.38 -18.13 -9.35
CA GLU A 7 17.59 -16.84 -8.72
C GLU A 7 17.48 -15.76 -9.80
N LEU A 8 16.67 -14.74 -9.57
CA LEU A 8 16.55 -13.62 -10.51
C LEU A 8 17.87 -12.87 -10.55
N GLU A 9 18.46 -12.72 -11.73
CA GLU A 9 19.60 -11.83 -11.92
C GLU A 9 19.10 -10.39 -12.02
N PHE A 10 19.57 -9.53 -11.12
CA PHE A 10 19.24 -8.11 -11.12
C PHE A 10 20.34 -7.31 -11.82
N SER A 11 19.93 -6.42 -12.73
CA SER A 11 20.84 -5.41 -13.26
C SER A 11 20.88 -4.21 -12.34
N GLU A 12 22.07 -3.80 -11.91
CA GLU A 12 22.28 -2.58 -11.11
C GLU A 12 21.69 -1.33 -11.78
N GLU A 13 21.55 -1.32 -13.11
CA GLU A 13 20.95 -0.22 -13.87
C GLU A 13 19.50 0.08 -13.46
N TYR A 14 18.75 -0.93 -12.99
CA TYR A 14 17.32 -0.81 -12.68
C TYR A 14 17.01 -0.98 -11.19
N MET A 15 18.04 -0.99 -10.34
CA MET A 15 17.88 -1.03 -8.88
C MET A 15 17.73 0.38 -8.30
N ASN A 16 16.77 0.56 -7.41
CA ASN A 16 16.58 1.76 -6.58
C ASN A 16 16.56 3.07 -7.38
N LEU A 17 15.95 3.01 -8.58
CA LEU A 17 15.88 4.16 -9.48
C LEU A 17 15.13 5.33 -8.83
N ARG A 18 15.65 6.53 -9.09
CA ARG A 18 15.02 7.79 -8.64
C ARG A 18 13.86 8.16 -9.56
N PRO A 19 12.90 8.99 -9.09
CA PRO A 19 11.69 9.33 -9.86
C PRO A 19 11.95 9.79 -11.30
N ALA A 20 12.96 10.64 -11.54
CA ALA A 20 13.28 11.10 -12.89
C ALA A 20 13.54 9.97 -13.89
N ARG A 21 14.30 8.93 -13.49
CA ARG A 21 14.58 7.78 -14.35
C ARG A 21 13.35 6.91 -14.57
N LEU A 22 12.53 6.73 -13.54
CA LEU A 22 11.26 6.00 -13.63
C LEU A 22 10.25 6.72 -14.54
N TYR A 23 10.23 8.05 -14.53
CA TYR A 23 9.44 8.85 -15.46
C TYR A 23 9.91 8.68 -16.90
N GLU A 24 11.21 8.79 -17.16
CA GLU A 24 11.78 8.59 -18.50
C GLU A 24 11.42 7.23 -19.06
N LEU A 25 11.62 6.16 -18.29
CA LEU A 25 11.33 4.78 -18.72
C LEU A 25 9.82 4.55 -18.87
N GLY A 26 9.02 4.95 -17.87
CA GLY A 26 7.57 4.76 -17.87
C GLY A 26 6.89 5.46 -19.06
N THR A 27 7.31 6.69 -19.36
CA THR A 27 6.67 7.49 -20.43
C THR A 27 7.13 7.13 -21.83
N SER A 28 8.38 6.72 -21.99
CA SER A 28 8.93 6.39 -23.32
C SER A 28 8.68 4.95 -23.75
N LEU A 29 8.54 4.02 -22.80
CA LEU A 29 8.53 2.58 -23.09
C LEU A 29 7.27 1.83 -22.61
N GLU A 30 6.54 2.37 -21.64
CA GLU A 30 5.52 1.61 -20.88
C GLU A 30 4.15 2.29 -20.86
N GLY A 31 3.95 3.35 -21.67
CA GLY A 31 2.65 3.96 -21.89
C GLY A 31 2.15 4.87 -20.76
N ALA A 32 2.94 5.09 -19.70
CA ALA A 32 2.64 6.12 -18.72
C ALA A 32 2.69 7.52 -19.36
N GLN A 33 1.99 8.47 -18.78
CA GLN A 33 1.90 9.83 -19.32
C GLN A 33 2.19 10.86 -18.24
N ILE A 34 2.48 12.10 -18.64
CA ILE A 34 2.66 13.22 -17.71
C ILE A 34 1.44 14.14 -17.84
N ASN A 35 0.81 14.47 -16.71
CA ASN A 35 -0.31 15.39 -16.67
C ASN A 35 0.17 16.86 -16.57
N SER A 36 -0.75 17.82 -16.48
CA SER A 36 -0.43 19.26 -16.41
C SER A 36 0.33 19.68 -15.14
N THR A 37 0.27 18.88 -14.07
CA THR A 37 0.97 19.16 -12.81
C THR A 37 2.38 18.54 -12.76
N GLY A 38 2.73 17.73 -13.76
CA GLY A 38 3.98 16.97 -13.79
C GLY A 38 3.91 15.62 -13.08
N ALA A 39 2.75 15.20 -12.57
CA ALA A 39 2.56 13.86 -12.01
C ALA A 39 2.54 12.80 -13.13
N LEU A 40 3.00 11.58 -12.82
CA LEU A 40 2.95 10.44 -13.72
C LEU A 40 1.55 9.83 -13.68
N ALA A 41 0.85 9.80 -14.79
CA ALA A 41 -0.44 9.12 -14.92
C ALA A 41 -0.25 7.71 -15.49
N ALA A 42 -0.83 6.71 -14.82
CA ALA A 42 -0.78 5.30 -15.23
C ALA A 42 -2.17 4.64 -15.09
N ASN A 43 -2.42 3.59 -15.87
CA ASN A 43 -3.63 2.79 -15.81
C ASN A 43 -3.30 1.38 -15.33
N SER A 44 -4.08 0.86 -14.39
CA SER A 44 -3.89 -0.49 -13.83
C SER A 44 -4.69 -1.57 -14.57
N GLY A 45 -5.14 -1.26 -15.79
CA GLY A 45 -5.86 -2.18 -16.68
C GLY A 45 -7.22 -2.62 -16.13
N ALA A 46 -7.52 -3.91 -16.23
CA ALA A 46 -8.83 -4.47 -15.87
C ALA A 46 -9.15 -4.38 -14.37
N LYS A 47 -8.12 -4.31 -13.51
CA LYS A 47 -8.27 -4.25 -12.06
C LYS A 47 -7.95 -2.84 -11.59
N THR A 48 -8.97 -2.07 -11.21
CA THR A 48 -8.83 -0.69 -10.71
C THR A 48 -9.00 -0.60 -9.18
N GLY A 49 -8.89 -1.75 -8.51
CA GLY A 49 -9.04 -1.92 -7.08
C GLY A 49 -8.54 -3.30 -6.66
N ARG A 50 -8.58 -3.57 -5.35
CA ARG A 50 -8.14 -4.87 -4.80
C ARG A 50 -9.00 -6.02 -5.31
N SER A 51 -8.44 -7.23 -5.28
CA SER A 51 -9.13 -8.49 -5.55
C SER A 51 -9.19 -9.38 -4.30
N PRO A 52 -10.00 -9.07 -3.26
CA PRO A 52 -9.98 -9.81 -2.00
C PRO A 52 -10.31 -11.29 -2.11
N LYS A 53 -11.12 -11.68 -3.11
CA LYS A 53 -11.47 -13.08 -3.38
C LYS A 53 -10.32 -13.88 -3.99
N ASP A 54 -9.32 -13.19 -4.52
CA ASP A 54 -8.13 -13.75 -5.17
C ASP A 54 -6.90 -13.68 -4.26
N LYS A 55 -7.03 -13.07 -3.07
CA LYS A 55 -6.00 -13.10 -2.01
C LYS A 55 -5.85 -14.52 -1.49
N ARG A 56 -4.61 -14.96 -1.30
CA ARG A 56 -4.27 -16.27 -0.74
C ARG A 56 -3.19 -16.14 0.33
N VAL A 57 -3.22 -17.04 1.31
CA VAL A 57 -2.18 -17.21 2.33
C VAL A 57 -1.77 -18.67 2.32
N VAL A 58 -0.47 -18.94 2.19
CA VAL A 58 0.05 -20.30 2.19
C VAL A 58 -0.26 -20.97 3.52
N LYS A 59 -0.82 -22.17 3.42
CA LYS A 59 -1.17 -22.97 4.59
C LYS A 59 0.05 -23.79 5.01
N ASN A 60 0.75 -23.32 6.04
CA ASN A 60 1.89 -24.00 6.60
C ASN A 60 1.67 -24.33 8.08
N SER A 61 2.14 -25.50 8.53
CA SER A 61 2.01 -25.93 9.92
C SER A 61 2.57 -24.96 10.97
N ALA A 62 3.55 -24.12 10.60
CA ALA A 62 4.19 -23.18 11.52
C ALA A 62 3.32 -21.94 11.80
N SER A 63 2.52 -21.48 10.82
CA SER A 63 1.64 -20.31 10.93
C SER A 63 0.15 -20.67 10.99
N GLU A 64 -0.24 -21.92 10.71
CA GLU A 64 -1.64 -22.34 10.61
C GLU A 64 -2.46 -22.01 11.87
N GLY A 65 -1.86 -22.12 13.05
CA GLY A 65 -2.51 -21.81 14.33
C GLY A 65 -2.72 -20.32 14.59
N ASP A 66 -1.98 -19.45 13.90
CA ASP A 66 -1.98 -18.00 14.11
C ASP A 66 -2.87 -17.27 13.09
N VAL A 67 -3.09 -17.88 11.93
CA VAL A 67 -3.89 -17.29 10.85
C VAL A 67 -5.39 -17.49 11.09
N TRP A 68 -6.15 -16.39 11.03
CA TRP A 68 -7.61 -16.46 11.08
C TRP A 68 -8.19 -16.84 9.71
N TRP A 69 -8.32 -18.15 9.47
CA TRP A 69 -8.80 -18.72 8.21
C TRP A 69 -10.28 -18.41 7.94
N GLY A 70 -10.62 -18.11 6.69
CA GLY A 70 -11.99 -17.83 6.27
C GLY A 70 -12.08 -17.18 4.90
N SER A 71 -13.11 -16.36 4.71
CA SER A 71 -13.36 -15.66 3.43
C SER A 71 -12.38 -14.51 3.13
N VAL A 72 -11.55 -14.12 4.12
CA VAL A 72 -10.52 -13.08 3.97
C VAL A 72 -9.13 -13.68 3.82
N ASN A 73 -8.76 -14.62 4.69
CA ASN A 73 -7.51 -15.37 4.59
C ASN A 73 -7.86 -16.76 4.05
N ILE A 74 -7.76 -16.89 2.72
CA ILE A 74 -8.07 -18.10 1.99
C ILE A 74 -6.79 -18.92 1.85
N ALA A 75 -6.82 -20.17 2.30
CA ALA A 75 -5.67 -21.07 2.26
C ALA A 75 -5.23 -21.37 0.81
N LEU A 76 -3.92 -21.53 0.63
CA LEU A 76 -3.30 -22.03 -0.59
C LEU A 76 -2.26 -23.09 -0.20
N GLU A 77 -2.22 -24.18 -0.93
CA GLU A 77 -1.20 -25.22 -0.73
C GLU A 77 0.18 -24.69 -1.12
N GLU A 78 1.22 -25.14 -0.41
CA GLU A 78 2.61 -24.73 -0.66
C GLU A 78 3.02 -25.00 -2.11
N SER A 79 2.66 -26.16 -2.67
CA SER A 79 2.98 -26.52 -4.06
C SER A 79 2.32 -25.59 -5.08
N SER A 80 1.11 -25.08 -4.80
CA SER A 80 0.44 -24.11 -5.65
C SER A 80 1.12 -22.76 -5.59
N PHE A 81 1.56 -22.33 -4.40
CA PHE A 81 2.36 -21.12 -4.25
C PHE A 81 3.69 -21.22 -5.02
N GLU A 82 4.40 -22.34 -4.88
CA GLU A 82 5.66 -22.58 -5.61
C GLU A 82 5.47 -22.52 -7.13
N THR A 83 4.35 -23.08 -7.64
CA THR A 83 4.00 -23.02 -9.06
C THR A 83 3.78 -21.58 -9.53
N ASN A 84 2.98 -20.79 -8.78
CA ASN A 84 2.74 -19.37 -9.11
C ASN A 84 4.02 -18.53 -8.99
N ARG A 85 4.85 -18.80 -7.98
CA ARG A 85 6.14 -18.15 -7.77
C ARG A 85 7.10 -18.43 -8.92
N ALA A 86 7.20 -19.68 -9.36
CA ALA A 86 8.04 -20.06 -10.49
C ALA A 86 7.60 -19.36 -11.77
N ALA A 87 6.29 -19.31 -12.05
CA ALA A 87 5.74 -18.59 -13.20
C ALA A 87 6.03 -17.08 -13.15
N ALA A 88 5.86 -16.46 -11.97
CA ALA A 88 6.18 -15.05 -11.77
C ALA A 88 7.67 -14.76 -12.02
N ILE A 89 8.57 -15.58 -11.46
CA ILE A 89 10.01 -15.45 -11.64
C ILE A 89 10.40 -15.63 -13.12
N GLU A 90 9.88 -16.66 -13.79
CA GLU A 90 10.15 -16.89 -15.22
C GLU A 90 9.70 -15.69 -16.07
N PHE A 91 8.50 -15.19 -15.81
CA PHE A 91 7.97 -14.02 -16.51
C PHE A 91 8.82 -12.77 -16.27
N LEU A 92 9.21 -12.51 -15.02
CA LEU A 92 10.03 -11.37 -14.64
C LEU A 92 11.44 -11.45 -15.24
N ALA A 93 12.04 -12.64 -15.25
CA ALA A 93 13.35 -12.91 -15.86
C ALA A 93 13.33 -12.69 -17.38
N ALA A 94 12.19 -12.95 -18.04
CA ALA A 94 12.02 -12.75 -19.47
C ALA A 94 11.78 -11.28 -19.87
N GLN A 95 11.57 -10.38 -18.90
CA GLN A 95 11.34 -8.97 -19.21
C GLN A 95 12.63 -8.30 -19.69
N PRO A 96 12.52 -7.36 -20.65
CA PRO A 96 13.70 -6.59 -21.08
C PRO A 96 14.27 -5.69 -19.98
N ARG A 97 13.45 -5.37 -18.97
CA ARG A 97 13.78 -4.51 -17.83
C ARG A 97 13.07 -5.06 -16.59
N LEU A 98 13.82 -5.15 -15.51
CA LEU A 98 13.34 -5.62 -14.22
C LEU A 98 13.69 -4.57 -13.17
N TYR A 99 12.68 -3.94 -12.60
CA TYR A 99 12.88 -2.90 -11.59
C TYR A 99 12.94 -3.52 -10.20
N VAL A 100 13.89 -3.07 -9.40
CA VAL A 100 14.03 -3.48 -8.00
C VAL A 100 13.96 -2.25 -7.11
N VAL A 101 13.11 -2.28 -6.09
CA VAL A 101 12.99 -1.21 -5.08
C VAL A 101 13.20 -1.81 -3.71
N ASP A 102 14.27 -1.41 -3.06
CA ASP A 102 14.59 -1.70 -1.68
C ASP A 102 14.11 -0.54 -0.80
N GLY A 103 13.30 -0.86 0.19
CA GLY A 103 12.76 0.12 1.13
C GLY A 103 12.49 -0.50 2.49
N TYR A 104 12.04 0.33 3.41
CA TYR A 104 11.62 -0.12 4.72
C TYR A 104 10.11 0.03 4.94
N ALA A 105 9.55 -0.88 5.74
CA ALA A 105 8.22 -0.76 6.32
C ALA A 105 8.35 -0.61 7.85
N GLY A 106 7.75 0.44 8.42
CA GLY A 106 7.84 0.79 9.84
C GLY A 106 8.92 1.81 10.15
N TRP A 107 8.52 2.99 10.64
CA TRP A 107 9.44 4.08 11.00
C TRP A 107 10.19 3.88 12.33
N ASP A 108 9.75 2.95 13.17
CA ASP A 108 10.47 2.56 14.39
C ASP A 108 11.54 1.52 14.03
N PRO A 109 12.85 1.84 14.16
CA PRO A 109 13.93 0.91 13.81
C PRO A 109 13.89 -0.43 14.55
N LYS A 110 13.22 -0.52 15.70
CA LYS A 110 13.05 -1.77 16.46
C LYS A 110 12.17 -2.79 15.74
N TYR A 111 11.20 -2.32 14.96
CA TYR A 111 10.18 -3.14 14.28
C TYR A 111 10.23 -3.02 12.76
N ARG A 112 11.21 -2.27 12.24
CA ARG A 112 11.39 -1.96 10.83
C ARG A 112 11.75 -3.20 10.02
N LEU A 113 11.05 -3.44 8.92
CA LEU A 113 11.32 -4.53 7.99
C LEU A 113 11.97 -4.01 6.71
N LYS A 114 12.99 -4.72 6.20
CA LYS A 114 13.52 -4.56 4.85
C LYS A 114 12.60 -5.22 3.83
N VAL A 115 12.04 -4.43 2.94
CA VAL A 115 11.15 -4.90 1.88
C VAL A 115 11.82 -4.69 0.53
N ARG A 116 11.89 -5.77 -0.26
CA ARG A 116 12.30 -5.72 -1.68
C ARG A 116 11.11 -5.91 -2.58
N ILE A 117 10.93 -5.01 -3.52
CA ILE A 117 9.91 -5.10 -4.57
C ILE A 117 10.61 -5.41 -5.88
N VAL A 118 10.12 -6.42 -6.59
CA VAL A 118 10.59 -6.81 -7.91
C VAL A 118 9.42 -6.70 -8.87
N CYS A 119 9.48 -5.82 -9.87
CA CYS A 119 8.37 -5.56 -10.78
C CYS A 119 8.81 -5.26 -12.22
N SER A 120 7.91 -5.46 -13.17
CA SER A 120 8.15 -5.25 -14.61
C SER A 120 7.85 -3.84 -15.12
N GLN A 121 7.25 -2.97 -14.30
CA GLN A 121 6.83 -1.62 -14.72
C GLN A 121 7.39 -0.52 -13.82
N ALA A 122 7.81 0.58 -14.45
CA ALA A 122 8.40 1.74 -13.80
C ALA A 122 7.40 2.45 -12.87
N TYR A 123 6.11 2.46 -13.20
CA TYR A 123 5.12 3.07 -12.32
C TYR A 123 4.92 2.26 -11.02
N HIS A 124 5.02 0.92 -11.06
CA HIS A 124 4.99 0.10 -9.85
C HIS A 124 6.21 0.34 -8.97
N ALA A 125 7.38 0.50 -9.59
CA ALA A 125 8.60 0.86 -8.87
C ALA A 125 8.48 2.26 -8.23
N LEU A 126 7.97 3.25 -8.97
CA LEU A 126 7.76 4.60 -8.44
C LEU A 126 6.70 4.59 -7.32
N PHE A 127 5.67 3.77 -7.46
CA PHE A 127 4.65 3.60 -6.42
C PHE A 127 5.28 3.11 -5.13
N MET A 128 6.11 2.05 -5.18
CA MET A 128 6.76 1.55 -3.96
C MET A 128 7.89 2.45 -3.45
N TYR A 129 8.54 3.24 -4.32
CA TYR A 129 9.42 4.32 -3.90
C TYR A 129 8.69 5.41 -3.09
N ASN A 130 7.43 5.68 -3.44
CA ASN A 130 6.57 6.60 -2.71
C ASN A 130 6.06 5.97 -1.41
N MET A 131 5.61 4.72 -1.45
CA MET A 131 4.89 4.09 -0.33
C MET A 131 5.79 3.44 0.73
N LEU A 132 7.00 3.01 0.39
CA LEU A 132 7.98 2.54 1.38
C LEU A 132 8.83 3.69 1.91
N ILE A 133 9.38 3.50 3.09
CA ILE A 133 10.37 4.41 3.67
C ILE A 133 11.67 4.23 2.89
N ARG A 134 12.20 5.32 2.35
CA ARG A 134 13.38 5.29 1.49
C ARG A 134 14.65 5.19 2.34
N PRO A 135 15.50 4.18 2.14
CA PRO A 135 16.78 4.08 2.82
C PRO A 135 17.73 5.21 2.36
N THR A 136 18.69 5.58 3.21
CA THR A 136 19.82 6.41 2.78
C THR A 136 20.72 5.63 1.81
N ASP A 137 21.63 6.32 1.12
CA ASP A 137 22.60 5.65 0.25
C ASP A 137 23.53 4.70 1.05
N GLU A 138 23.85 5.01 2.31
CA GLU A 138 24.58 4.09 3.19
C GLU A 138 23.74 2.88 3.60
N GLU A 139 22.46 3.08 3.92
CA GLU A 139 21.54 1.99 4.25
C GLU A 139 21.28 1.07 3.05
N LEU A 140 21.22 1.61 1.82
CA LEU A 140 21.15 0.82 0.59
C LEU A 140 22.42 -0.02 0.39
N ALA A 141 23.60 0.58 0.57
CA ALA A 141 24.87 -0.15 0.47
C ALA A 141 24.98 -1.27 1.51
N ALA A 142 24.33 -1.12 2.66
CA ALA A 142 24.28 -2.08 3.76
C ALA A 142 22.97 -2.89 3.82
N PHE A 143 22.12 -2.85 2.80
CA PHE A 143 20.76 -3.39 2.86
C PHE A 143 20.76 -4.91 3.10
N GLY A 144 21.66 -5.63 2.40
CA GLY A 144 21.77 -7.09 2.48
C GLY A 144 20.51 -7.79 2.00
N ASP A 145 20.19 -8.93 2.61
CA ASP A 145 19.00 -9.71 2.26
C ASP A 145 17.72 -9.04 2.79
N PRO A 146 16.64 -8.94 2.00
CA PRO A 146 15.38 -8.40 2.48
C PRO A 146 14.73 -9.33 3.50
N ASP A 147 13.98 -8.74 4.44
CA ASP A 147 13.12 -9.50 5.36
C ASP A 147 11.86 -9.99 4.65
N PHE A 148 11.44 -9.33 3.56
CA PHE A 148 10.28 -9.69 2.76
C PHE A 148 10.44 -9.28 1.29
N THR A 149 10.06 -10.16 0.36
CA THR A 149 10.14 -9.87 -1.09
C THR A 149 8.77 -9.95 -1.76
N VAL A 150 8.41 -8.95 -2.56
CA VAL A 150 7.20 -8.96 -3.39
C VAL A 150 7.60 -9.11 -4.86
N TYR A 151 7.18 -10.20 -5.48
CA TYR A 151 7.28 -10.43 -6.92
C TYR A 151 5.98 -9.97 -7.59
N ASN A 152 6.01 -8.77 -8.15
CA ASN A 152 4.90 -8.22 -8.91
C ASN A 152 5.03 -8.55 -10.39
N ALA A 153 4.47 -9.70 -10.77
CA ALA A 153 4.25 -10.13 -12.15
C ALA A 153 2.78 -9.87 -12.56
N GLY A 154 2.21 -8.74 -12.12
CA GLY A 154 0.78 -8.45 -12.26
C GLY A 154 0.24 -8.42 -13.68
N SER A 155 1.09 -8.24 -14.69
CA SER A 155 0.73 -8.30 -16.12
C SER A 155 0.73 -9.72 -16.70
N LEU A 156 1.12 -10.73 -15.93
CA LEU A 156 0.95 -12.16 -16.24
C LEU A 156 -0.32 -12.67 -15.56
N ASP A 157 -1.27 -13.21 -16.33
CA ASP A 157 -2.44 -13.89 -15.79
C ASP A 157 -2.05 -15.14 -14.97
N ALA A 158 -2.74 -15.35 -13.85
CA ALA A 158 -2.63 -16.58 -13.07
C ALA A 158 -3.24 -17.78 -13.82
N ASP A 159 -2.60 -18.95 -13.70
CA ASP A 159 -3.10 -20.20 -14.29
C ASP A 159 -4.21 -20.80 -13.41
N THR A 160 -5.45 -20.78 -13.90
CA THR A 160 -6.63 -21.33 -13.21
C THR A 160 -6.63 -22.86 -13.10
N SER A 161 -5.68 -23.55 -13.72
CA SER A 161 -5.49 -24.99 -13.52
C SER A 161 -4.72 -25.32 -12.23
N VAL A 162 -4.05 -24.33 -11.62
CA VAL A 162 -3.38 -24.47 -10.33
C VAL A 162 -4.42 -24.59 -9.21
N GLU A 163 -4.26 -25.60 -8.36
CA GLU A 163 -5.20 -25.84 -7.25
C GLU A 163 -5.25 -24.63 -6.29
N GLY A 164 -6.48 -24.16 -6.00
CA GLY A 164 -6.72 -22.99 -5.15
C GLY A 164 -6.69 -21.65 -5.90
N VAL A 165 -6.49 -21.63 -7.22
CA VAL A 165 -6.55 -20.43 -8.07
C VAL A 165 -7.83 -20.45 -8.91
N ASP A 166 -8.79 -19.57 -8.59
CA ASP A 166 -10.14 -19.61 -9.18
C ASP A 166 -10.33 -18.64 -10.36
N THR A 167 -9.43 -17.67 -10.51
CA THR A 167 -9.50 -16.62 -11.54
C THR A 167 -8.12 -16.35 -12.12
N THR A 168 -8.05 -15.51 -13.15
CA THR A 168 -6.76 -15.07 -13.71
C THR A 168 -6.00 -14.12 -12.79
N THR A 169 -6.53 -13.77 -11.61
CA THR A 169 -5.82 -12.97 -10.60
C THR A 169 -5.42 -13.85 -9.42
N ASN A 170 -4.20 -13.66 -8.90
CA ASN A 170 -3.76 -14.29 -7.67
C ASN A 170 -2.78 -13.37 -6.91
N ALA A 171 -3.12 -13.07 -5.66
CA ALA A 171 -2.25 -12.30 -4.76
C ALA A 171 -1.95 -13.18 -3.53
N ALA A 172 -0.87 -13.97 -3.62
CA ALA A 172 -0.53 -14.99 -2.64
C ALA A 172 0.65 -14.58 -1.77
N LEU A 173 0.56 -14.86 -0.47
CA LEU A 173 1.57 -14.56 0.55
C LEU A 173 2.01 -15.86 1.25
N SER A 174 3.31 -16.02 1.45
CA SER A 174 3.90 -17.05 2.32
C SER A 174 4.68 -16.39 3.46
N PHE A 175 4.30 -16.67 4.70
CA PHE A 175 5.02 -16.17 5.87
C PHE A 175 6.35 -16.92 6.07
N GLU A 176 6.39 -18.21 5.74
CA GLU A 176 7.57 -19.05 5.93
C GLU A 176 8.66 -18.75 4.91
N ARG A 177 8.27 -18.35 3.70
CA ARG A 177 9.21 -17.90 2.66
C ARG A 177 9.52 -16.41 2.75
N ASN A 178 8.74 -15.64 3.51
CA ASN A 178 8.74 -14.18 3.51
C ASN A 178 8.59 -13.60 2.10
N GLU A 179 7.60 -14.11 1.36
CA GLU A 179 7.39 -13.73 -0.03
C GLU A 179 5.92 -13.45 -0.32
N MET A 180 5.68 -12.55 -1.28
CA MET A 180 4.39 -12.39 -1.93
C MET A 180 4.54 -12.45 -3.44
N VAL A 181 3.57 -13.07 -4.11
CA VAL A 181 3.47 -13.16 -5.57
C VAL A 181 2.17 -12.53 -6.01
N ILE A 182 2.25 -11.63 -6.99
CA ILE A 182 1.10 -10.95 -7.59
C ILE A 182 1.04 -11.31 -9.08
N LEU A 183 -0.10 -11.86 -9.50
CA LEU A 183 -0.43 -12.26 -10.87
C LEU A 183 -1.81 -11.71 -11.27
N GLY A 184 -1.95 -11.30 -12.53
CA GLY A 184 -3.20 -10.90 -13.19
C GLY A 184 -3.91 -9.70 -12.56
N THR A 185 -3.14 -8.79 -11.98
CA THR A 185 -3.61 -7.49 -11.52
C THR A 185 -2.45 -6.51 -11.51
N GLU A 186 -2.65 -5.38 -12.17
CA GLU A 186 -1.67 -4.29 -12.15
C GLU A 186 -2.03 -3.23 -11.10
N TYR A 187 -3.12 -3.39 -10.34
CA TYR A 187 -3.48 -2.44 -9.29
C TYR A 187 -2.39 -2.32 -8.23
N ALA A 188 -1.75 -1.15 -8.12
CA ALA A 188 -0.57 -0.96 -7.27
C ALA A 188 -0.85 -1.19 -5.78
N GLY A 189 -2.10 -0.96 -5.34
CA GLY A 189 -2.52 -1.18 -3.97
C GLY A 189 -2.40 -2.62 -3.46
N GLU A 190 -2.25 -3.63 -4.33
CA GLU A 190 -1.95 -5.00 -3.88
C GLU A 190 -0.57 -5.10 -3.22
N MET A 191 0.46 -4.41 -3.75
CA MET A 191 1.79 -4.40 -3.14
C MET A 191 1.76 -3.75 -1.74
N LYS A 192 1.13 -2.58 -1.63
CA LYS A 192 0.93 -1.88 -0.36
C LYS A 192 0.25 -2.78 0.67
N LYS A 193 -0.92 -3.34 0.33
CA LYS A 193 -1.71 -4.15 1.27
C LYS A 193 -1.11 -5.54 1.55
N GLY A 194 -0.21 -6.01 0.68
CA GLY A 194 0.65 -7.15 0.93
C GLY A 194 1.59 -6.90 2.12
N VAL A 195 2.37 -5.82 2.05
CA VAL A 195 3.24 -5.37 3.15
C VAL A 195 2.45 -5.13 4.42
N PHE A 196 1.27 -4.49 4.32
CA PHE A 196 0.41 -4.30 5.48
C PHE A 196 -0.11 -5.62 6.07
N THR A 197 -0.42 -6.61 5.24
CA THR A 197 -0.82 -7.95 5.71
C THR A 197 0.31 -8.61 6.50
N LEU A 198 1.56 -8.47 6.05
CA LEU A 198 2.73 -8.94 6.78
C LEU A 198 2.86 -8.23 8.15
N MET A 199 2.72 -6.89 8.18
CA MET A 199 2.77 -6.14 9.45
C MET A 199 1.65 -6.56 10.41
N ASN A 200 0.44 -6.82 9.90
CA ASN A 200 -0.67 -7.32 10.72
C ASN A 200 -0.43 -8.73 11.28
N TYR A 201 0.48 -9.50 10.70
CA TYR A 201 0.86 -10.81 11.21
C TYR A 201 2.04 -10.73 12.20
N LEU A 202 3.09 -10.00 11.85
CA LEU A 202 4.31 -9.94 12.67
C LEU A 202 4.14 -9.07 13.92
N MET A 203 3.54 -7.88 13.79
CA MET A 203 3.48 -6.92 14.90
C MET A 203 2.73 -7.47 16.13
N PRO A 204 1.55 -8.13 16.01
CA PRO A 204 0.89 -8.70 17.18
C PRO A 204 1.68 -9.80 17.89
N ARG A 205 2.55 -10.54 17.17
CA ARG A 205 3.43 -11.55 17.77
C ARG A 205 4.49 -10.92 18.67
N ASP A 206 4.91 -9.70 18.33
CA ASP A 206 5.85 -8.90 19.10
C ASP A 206 5.15 -7.97 20.12
N GLY A 207 3.85 -8.17 20.37
CA GLY A 207 3.07 -7.38 21.31
C GLY A 207 2.74 -5.96 20.82
N VAL A 208 2.91 -5.69 19.52
CA VAL A 208 2.63 -4.39 18.89
C VAL A 208 1.27 -4.42 18.19
N LEU A 209 0.43 -3.43 18.46
CA LEU A 209 -0.87 -3.31 17.80
C LEU A 209 -0.70 -2.72 16.39
N SER A 210 -0.88 -3.53 15.35
CA SER A 210 -1.01 -3.04 13.97
C SER A 210 -2.42 -2.49 13.72
N MET A 211 -2.51 -1.35 13.04
CA MET A 211 -3.71 -0.52 12.96
C MET A 211 -3.94 -0.01 11.53
N HIS A 212 -5.18 -0.09 11.08
CA HIS A 212 -5.65 0.55 9.85
C HIS A 212 -6.32 1.88 10.20
N CYS A 213 -5.51 2.91 10.42
CA CYS A 213 -5.92 4.24 10.81
C CYS A 213 -4.97 5.30 10.23
N SER A 214 -5.46 6.53 10.07
CA SER A 214 -4.56 7.69 9.96
C SER A 214 -4.14 8.16 11.36
N ALA A 215 -3.05 8.91 11.45
CA ALA A 215 -2.58 9.50 12.69
C ALA A 215 -1.97 10.89 12.48
N ASN A 216 -2.19 11.78 13.45
CA ASN A 216 -1.55 13.09 13.49
C ASN A 216 -1.21 13.53 14.91
N GLU A 217 -0.31 14.50 15.04
CA GLU A 217 0.20 15.00 16.31
C GLU A 217 -0.02 16.51 16.43
N GLY A 218 -0.61 16.94 17.56
CA GLY A 218 -0.78 18.36 17.86
C GLY A 218 0.50 19.03 18.34
N ALA A 219 0.47 20.36 18.47
CA ALA A 219 1.63 21.15 18.91
C ALA A 219 2.15 20.76 20.32
N GLU A 220 1.29 20.21 21.17
CA GLU A 220 1.65 19.72 22.52
C GLU A 220 2.10 18.25 22.53
N GLY A 221 2.28 17.62 21.36
CA GLY A 221 2.66 16.22 21.23
C GLY A 221 1.50 15.23 21.44
N ASP A 222 0.25 15.71 21.49
CA ASP A 222 -0.94 14.87 21.60
C ASP A 222 -1.23 14.15 20.28
N VAL A 223 -1.09 12.82 20.29
CA VAL A 223 -1.39 11.99 19.11
C VAL A 223 -2.88 11.63 19.08
N SER A 224 -3.46 11.69 17.88
CA SER A 224 -4.83 11.24 17.59
C SER A 224 -4.82 10.18 16.49
N LEU A 225 -5.57 9.10 16.69
CA LEU A 225 -5.77 8.02 15.71
C LEU A 225 -7.18 8.10 15.12
N PHE A 226 -7.31 7.89 13.82
CA PHE A 226 -8.60 7.88 13.12
C PHE A 226 -8.79 6.57 12.38
N PHE A 227 -9.56 5.66 12.95
CA PHE A 227 -9.91 4.38 12.34
C PHE A 227 -11.09 4.53 11.39
N GLY A 228 -11.05 3.83 10.26
CA GLY A 228 -12.14 3.84 9.28
C GLY A 228 -11.76 3.12 7.99
N LEU A 229 -12.77 2.76 7.18
CA LEU A 229 -12.51 2.22 5.85
C LEU A 229 -12.10 3.32 4.85
N SER A 230 -11.75 2.95 3.63
CA SER A 230 -11.42 3.93 2.59
C SER A 230 -12.67 4.75 2.23
N GLY A 231 -12.54 6.08 2.18
CA GLY A 231 -13.63 7.00 1.88
C GLY A 231 -14.50 7.43 3.08
N THR A 232 -14.13 7.06 4.32
CA THR A 232 -14.87 7.50 5.54
C THR A 232 -14.30 8.77 6.18
N GLY A 233 -13.40 9.49 5.49
CA GLY A 233 -12.79 10.73 5.97
C GLY A 233 -11.47 10.60 6.73
N LYS A 234 -10.81 9.43 6.75
CA LYS A 234 -9.50 9.25 7.44
C LYS A 234 -8.47 10.28 6.99
N THR A 235 -8.18 10.33 5.70
CA THR A 235 -7.15 11.19 5.09
C THR A 235 -7.49 12.67 5.30
N THR A 236 -8.74 13.05 5.01
CA THR A 236 -9.25 14.42 5.14
C THR A 236 -9.18 14.92 6.59
N LEU A 237 -9.56 14.11 7.59
CA LEU A 237 -9.52 14.51 9.00
C LEU A 237 -8.11 14.45 9.61
N SER A 238 -7.21 13.64 9.06
CA SER A 238 -5.82 13.62 9.50
C SER A 238 -4.98 14.77 8.95
N ALA A 239 -5.34 15.28 7.77
CA ALA A 239 -4.72 16.41 7.08
C ALA A 239 -5.22 17.76 7.65
N ASP A 240 -5.08 17.90 8.97
CA ASP A 240 -5.41 19.13 9.69
C ASP A 240 -4.19 20.08 9.63
N PRO A 241 -4.33 21.32 9.12
CA PRO A 241 -3.22 22.24 8.95
C PRO A 241 -2.53 22.64 10.27
N ASP A 242 -3.23 22.53 11.40
CA ASP A 242 -2.70 22.85 12.73
C ASP A 242 -2.02 21.65 13.41
N ARG A 243 -2.04 20.48 12.76
CA ARG A 243 -1.47 19.22 13.28
C ARG A 243 -0.47 18.65 12.30
N LYS A 244 0.51 17.91 12.83
CA LYS A 244 1.51 17.25 11.99
C LYS A 244 1.05 15.86 11.60
N LEU A 245 0.96 15.58 10.30
CA LEU A 245 0.58 14.27 9.79
C LEU A 245 1.68 13.24 10.12
N ILE A 246 1.31 12.13 10.78
CA ILE A 246 2.20 10.97 10.96
C ILE A 246 2.04 10.00 9.78
N GLY A 247 0.79 9.78 9.35
CA GLY A 247 0.46 8.95 8.19
C GLY A 247 -1.04 8.89 7.94
N ASP A 248 -1.45 8.44 6.76
CA ASP A 248 -2.85 8.49 6.30
C ASP A 248 -3.62 7.15 6.41
N ASP A 249 -2.95 6.02 6.61
CA ASP A 249 -3.65 4.72 6.50
C ASP A 249 -3.15 3.60 7.42
N GLU A 250 -1.84 3.42 7.61
CA GLU A 250 -1.29 2.21 8.25
C GLU A 250 -0.27 2.54 9.37
N HIS A 251 -0.58 2.17 10.60
CA HIS A 251 0.26 2.49 11.77
C HIS A 251 0.43 1.29 12.70
N CYS A 252 1.42 1.36 13.56
CA CYS A 252 1.61 0.45 14.68
C CYS A 252 1.66 1.24 15.99
N TRP A 253 1.21 0.62 17.07
CA TRP A 253 1.30 1.16 18.44
C TRP A 253 2.06 0.17 19.32
N SER A 254 3.28 0.55 19.70
CA SER A 254 4.20 -0.17 20.59
C SER A 254 4.25 0.44 22.00
N ASP A 255 5.10 -0.10 22.85
CA ASP A 255 5.38 0.46 24.19
C ASP A 255 6.02 1.87 24.14
N ASP A 256 6.58 2.29 23.00
CA ASP A 256 7.27 3.57 22.84
C ASP A 256 6.39 4.65 22.16
N GLY A 257 5.24 4.27 21.59
CA GLY A 257 4.33 5.20 20.92
C GLY A 257 3.74 4.64 19.64
N VAL A 258 3.43 5.54 18.70
CA VAL A 258 2.85 5.20 17.40
C VAL A 258 3.88 5.43 16.31
N PHE A 259 3.96 4.54 15.32
CA PHE A 259 4.77 4.76 14.13
C PHE A 259 3.99 4.42 12.87
N ASN A 260 4.22 5.18 11.81
CA ASN A 260 3.71 4.87 10.48
C ASN A 260 4.43 3.64 9.91
N ILE A 261 3.72 2.82 9.15
CA ILE A 261 4.31 1.71 8.38
C ILE A 261 4.91 2.24 7.07
N GLU A 262 4.34 3.30 6.51
CA GLU A 262 4.55 3.76 5.13
C GLU A 262 5.47 4.98 5.03
N GLY A 263 6.10 5.18 3.87
CA GLY A 263 6.88 6.38 3.51
C GLY A 263 6.11 7.43 2.69
N GLY A 264 4.81 7.21 2.47
CA GLY A 264 3.96 8.07 1.64
C GLY A 264 2.49 7.82 1.86
N CYS A 265 1.67 8.45 1.02
CA CYS A 265 0.21 8.36 1.07
C CYS A 265 -0.34 7.83 -0.25
N TYR A 266 -1.50 7.16 -0.20
CA TYR A 266 -2.20 6.64 -1.37
C TYR A 266 -3.67 7.07 -1.37
N ALA A 267 -3.86 8.38 -1.56
CA ALA A 267 -5.14 9.06 -1.43
C ALA A 267 -6.09 8.76 -2.58
N LYS A 268 -7.40 8.87 -2.33
CA LYS A 268 -8.41 8.90 -3.39
C LYS A 268 -8.42 10.27 -4.07
N CYS A 269 -8.73 10.31 -5.36
CA CYS A 269 -8.77 11.54 -6.15
C CYS A 269 -10.13 11.86 -6.76
N ILE A 270 -11.13 11.00 -6.60
CA ILE A 270 -12.48 11.27 -7.09
C ILE A 270 -13.04 12.50 -6.39
N ASP A 271 -13.56 13.45 -7.17
CA ASP A 271 -14.10 14.74 -6.72
C ASP A 271 -13.10 15.62 -5.95
N LEU A 272 -11.79 15.40 -6.14
CA LEU A 272 -10.73 16.19 -5.50
C LEU A 272 -10.74 17.64 -6.04
N THR A 273 -10.80 18.61 -5.12
CA THR A 273 -10.67 20.03 -5.46
C THR A 273 -9.62 20.71 -4.56
N PRO A 274 -8.99 21.80 -5.02
CA PRO A 274 -8.02 22.54 -4.19
C PRO A 274 -8.66 23.19 -2.95
N GLU A 275 -9.98 23.37 -2.91
CA GLU A 275 -10.70 23.92 -1.77
C GLU A 275 -11.04 22.85 -0.72
N SER A 276 -11.42 21.65 -1.14
CA SER A 276 -11.84 20.59 -0.23
C SER A 276 -10.64 19.91 0.45
N GLU A 277 -9.58 19.62 -0.30
CA GLU A 277 -8.40 18.89 0.18
C GLU A 277 -7.10 19.52 -0.38
N PRO A 278 -6.75 20.76 0.04
CA PRO A 278 -5.64 21.54 -0.53
C PRO A 278 -4.29 20.84 -0.43
N GLU A 279 -4.01 20.16 0.69
CA GLU A 279 -2.73 19.48 0.91
C GLU A 279 -2.53 18.31 -0.07
N ILE A 280 -3.58 17.51 -0.28
CA ILE A 280 -3.57 16.42 -1.26
C ILE A 280 -3.49 16.99 -2.67
N TYR A 281 -4.26 18.03 -3.01
CA TYR A 281 -4.20 18.63 -4.34
C TYR A 281 -2.80 19.16 -4.67
N GLN A 282 -2.13 19.80 -3.71
CA GLN A 282 -0.76 20.33 -3.88
C GLN A 282 0.32 19.26 -3.90
N SER A 283 0.06 18.08 -3.34
CA SER A 283 0.98 16.95 -3.43
C SER A 283 1.00 16.34 -4.84
N ILE A 284 0.04 16.66 -5.72
CA ILE A 284 0.00 16.13 -7.09
C ILE A 284 0.95 16.93 -7.98
N ARG A 285 2.22 16.50 -8.03
CA ARG A 285 3.29 17.13 -8.80
C ARG A 285 4.31 16.08 -9.27
N PHE A 286 5.41 16.52 -9.87
CA PHE A 286 6.52 15.62 -10.21
C PHE A 286 6.98 14.78 -9.01
N GLY A 287 7.06 13.46 -9.20
CA GLY A 287 7.29 12.45 -8.17
C GLY A 287 6.01 11.69 -7.76
N SER A 288 4.83 12.27 -7.99
CA SER A 288 3.54 11.64 -7.67
C SER A 288 3.03 10.80 -8.83
N ILE A 289 2.23 9.79 -8.49
CA ILE A 289 1.50 8.97 -9.47
C ILE A 289 0.02 9.29 -9.36
N LEU A 290 -0.67 9.45 -10.49
CA LEU A 290 -2.11 9.35 -10.59
C LEU A 290 -2.49 8.04 -11.27
N GLU A 291 -3.26 7.21 -10.59
CA GLU A 291 -3.68 5.91 -11.10
C GLU A 291 -5.16 5.97 -11.55
N ASN A 292 -5.40 5.57 -12.79
CA ASN A 292 -6.72 5.48 -13.43
C ASN A 292 -7.49 6.81 -13.51
N VAL A 293 -6.79 7.95 -13.62
CA VAL A 293 -7.42 9.26 -13.84
C VAL A 293 -7.62 9.55 -15.33
N VAL A 294 -8.63 10.35 -15.65
CA VAL A 294 -8.83 10.89 -17.01
C VAL A 294 -8.36 12.34 -17.04
N PHE A 295 -7.73 12.74 -18.12
CA PHE A 295 -7.24 14.11 -18.32
C PHE A 295 -7.35 14.50 -19.79
N ASP A 296 -7.49 15.80 -20.04
CA ASP A 296 -7.61 16.33 -21.40
C ASP A 296 -6.32 16.03 -22.21
N PRO A 297 -6.42 15.44 -23.41
CA PRO A 297 -5.24 15.02 -24.16
C PRO A 297 -4.36 16.17 -24.65
N ARG A 298 -4.89 17.40 -24.71
CA ARG A 298 -4.19 18.61 -25.16
C ARG A 298 -3.67 19.44 -24.00
N THR A 299 -4.51 19.78 -23.01
CA THR A 299 -4.10 20.61 -21.85
C THR A 299 -3.41 19.78 -20.77
N ARG A 300 -3.63 18.46 -20.78
CA ARG A 300 -3.16 17.51 -19.76
C ARG A 300 -3.77 17.74 -18.37
N GLU A 301 -4.78 18.59 -18.25
CA GLU A 301 -5.49 18.83 -17.00
C GLU A 301 -6.39 17.65 -16.64
N VAL A 302 -6.30 17.22 -15.39
CA VAL A 302 -7.05 16.08 -14.86
C VAL A 302 -8.49 16.48 -14.58
N ASP A 303 -9.43 15.66 -15.03
CA ASP A 303 -10.82 15.73 -14.62
C ASP A 303 -11.02 14.78 -13.43
N TYR A 304 -10.97 15.32 -12.22
CA TYR A 304 -11.16 14.55 -10.99
C TYR A 304 -12.61 14.08 -10.78
N THR A 305 -13.57 14.56 -11.58
CA THR A 305 -14.97 14.13 -11.54
C THR A 305 -15.25 12.98 -12.50
N ASP A 306 -14.36 12.73 -13.47
CA ASP A 306 -14.50 11.65 -14.44
C ASP A 306 -14.18 10.29 -13.81
N CYS A 307 -15.22 9.49 -13.63
CA CYS A 307 -15.13 8.11 -13.12
C CYS A 307 -15.36 7.04 -14.20
N SER A 308 -15.19 7.39 -15.48
CA SER A 308 -15.43 6.47 -16.62
C SER A 308 -14.53 5.23 -16.59
N LEU A 309 -13.31 5.35 -16.03
CA LEU A 309 -12.42 4.23 -15.76
C LEU A 309 -12.76 3.54 -14.43
N THR A 310 -12.93 4.33 -13.36
CA THR A 310 -13.23 3.83 -12.01
C THR A 310 -13.63 4.98 -11.08
N GLN A 311 -14.35 4.67 -10.01
CA GLN A 311 -14.56 5.58 -8.87
C GLN A 311 -13.42 5.52 -7.84
N ASN A 312 -12.46 4.61 -8.02
CA ASN A 312 -11.29 4.45 -7.17
C ASN A 312 -10.05 5.06 -7.85
N THR A 313 -10.18 6.27 -8.38
CA THR A 313 -9.02 7.03 -8.85
C THR A 313 -8.12 7.37 -7.66
N ARG A 314 -6.81 7.30 -7.84
CA ARG A 314 -5.85 7.40 -6.73
C ARG A 314 -4.68 8.30 -7.05
N CYS A 315 -4.07 8.86 -6.01
CA CYS A 315 -2.76 9.49 -6.07
C CYS A 315 -1.82 8.86 -5.05
N SER A 316 -0.64 8.44 -5.50
CA SER A 316 0.46 8.07 -4.62
C SER A 316 1.53 9.16 -4.62
N TYR A 317 1.98 9.56 -3.43
CA TYR A 317 3.03 10.56 -3.27
C TYR A 317 3.84 10.32 -1.98
N PRO A 318 5.13 10.71 -1.94
CA PRO A 318 5.93 10.66 -0.73
C PRO A 318 5.34 11.51 0.40
N ILE A 319 5.55 11.11 1.65
CA ILE A 319 4.99 11.80 2.82
C ILE A 319 5.47 13.25 2.91
N GLU A 320 6.69 13.54 2.44
CA GLU A 320 7.31 14.87 2.40
C GLU A 320 6.62 15.84 1.44
N PHE A 321 5.67 15.37 0.63
CA PHE A 321 4.87 16.25 -0.21
C PHE A 321 3.76 16.95 0.60
N ILE A 322 3.44 16.45 1.79
CA ILE A 322 2.54 17.09 2.74
C ILE A 322 3.36 18.08 3.61
N PRO A 323 3.11 19.40 3.54
CA PRO A 323 3.96 20.41 4.18
C PRO A 323 4.09 20.29 5.71
N ASN A 324 3.02 19.86 6.37
CA ASN A 324 2.92 19.62 7.82
C ASN A 324 3.25 18.16 8.22
N ALA A 325 3.77 17.33 7.31
CA ALA A 325 4.18 15.97 7.67
C ALA A 325 5.24 15.96 8.78
N LYS A 326 5.11 15.01 9.70
CA LYS A 326 6.11 14.73 10.73
C LYS A 326 7.11 13.71 10.18
N VAL A 327 8.37 14.12 10.04
CA VAL A 327 9.48 13.23 9.67
C VAL A 327 10.55 13.29 10.78
N PRO A 328 10.90 12.16 11.43
CA PRO A 328 10.40 10.80 11.21
C PRO A 328 8.92 10.64 11.61
N CYS A 329 8.20 9.74 10.93
CA CYS A 329 6.77 9.48 11.14
C CYS A 329 6.50 8.64 12.40
N VAL A 330 6.97 9.13 13.55
CA VAL A 330 6.80 8.52 14.88
C VAL A 330 6.15 9.54 15.81
N GLY A 331 5.18 9.12 16.60
CA GLY A 331 4.45 9.92 17.57
C GLY A 331 4.43 9.28 18.95
N SER A 332 4.07 10.06 19.97
CA SER A 332 3.86 9.55 21.33
C SER A 332 2.60 8.66 21.42
N HIS A 333 2.27 8.15 22.61
CA HIS A 333 1.02 7.42 22.81
C HIS A 333 -0.21 8.27 22.46
N PRO A 334 -1.23 7.69 21.80
CA PRO A 334 -2.42 8.41 21.42
C PRO A 334 -3.20 8.87 22.65
N LYS A 335 -3.52 10.16 22.70
CA LYS A 335 -4.46 10.73 23.67
C LYS A 335 -5.91 10.58 23.21
N ASN A 336 -6.13 10.51 21.89
CA ASN A 336 -7.45 10.37 21.30
C ASN A 336 -7.49 9.20 20.30
N VAL A 337 -8.57 8.44 20.34
CA VAL A 337 -8.89 7.41 19.35
C VAL A 337 -10.29 7.69 18.82
N VAL A 338 -10.38 7.91 17.51
CA VAL A 338 -11.62 8.24 16.80
C VAL A 338 -11.99 7.06 15.91
N LEU A 339 -13.21 6.55 16.05
CA LEU A 339 -13.77 5.52 15.18
C LEU A 339 -14.72 6.19 14.18
N LEU A 340 -14.27 6.35 12.93
CA LEU A 340 -15.06 6.93 11.86
C LEU A 340 -16.04 5.91 11.29
N THR A 341 -17.28 6.33 11.12
CA THR A 341 -18.34 5.51 10.53
C THR A 341 -19.16 6.35 9.57
N CYS A 342 -19.37 5.82 8.36
CA CYS A 342 -20.33 6.36 7.42
C CYS A 342 -21.65 5.60 7.63
N ASP A 343 -22.54 6.14 8.46
CA ASP A 343 -23.85 5.56 8.74
C ASP A 343 -24.88 5.98 7.69
N ALA A 344 -25.12 5.09 6.73
CA ALA A 344 -26.12 5.30 5.67
C ALA A 344 -27.57 5.28 6.18
N PHE A 345 -27.83 4.81 7.40
CA PHE A 345 -29.17 4.82 8.01
C PHE A 345 -29.46 6.11 8.77
N GLY A 346 -28.45 6.95 9.05
CA GLY A 346 -28.60 8.21 9.76
C GLY A 346 -29.12 8.04 11.19
N ILE A 347 -28.75 6.95 11.86
CA ILE A 347 -29.18 6.59 13.22
C ILE A 347 -28.14 7.06 14.24
N LEU A 348 -26.86 6.87 13.95
CA LEU A 348 -25.78 7.22 14.85
C LEU A 348 -25.67 8.75 15.01
N PRO A 349 -25.41 9.25 16.22
CA PRO A 349 -25.17 10.67 16.43
C PRO A 349 -23.86 11.10 15.74
N PRO A 350 -23.68 12.40 15.45
CA PRO A 350 -22.46 12.90 14.81
C PRO A 350 -21.17 12.60 15.61
N VAL A 351 -21.27 12.57 16.95
CA VAL A 351 -20.15 12.22 17.84
C VAL A 351 -20.68 11.59 19.14
N SER A 352 -20.01 10.53 19.58
CA SER A 352 -20.26 9.85 20.87
C SER A 352 -18.96 9.62 21.61
N LYS A 353 -18.95 9.86 22.93
CA LYS A 353 -17.84 9.45 23.79
C LYS A 353 -18.10 8.03 24.29
N LEU A 354 -17.24 7.11 23.89
CA LEU A 354 -17.36 5.70 24.24
C LEU A 354 -16.65 5.39 25.57
N SER A 355 -17.25 4.52 26.37
CA SER A 355 -16.55 3.79 27.43
C SER A 355 -15.59 2.76 26.82
N PRO A 356 -14.63 2.19 27.59
CA PRO A 356 -13.74 1.15 27.08
C PRO A 356 -14.47 -0.08 26.51
N ALA A 357 -15.59 -0.48 27.14
CA ALA A 357 -16.40 -1.61 26.67
C ALA A 357 -17.07 -1.32 25.31
N GLU A 358 -17.63 -0.12 25.16
CA GLU A 358 -18.22 0.32 23.89
C GLU A 358 -17.16 0.50 22.81
N ALA A 359 -15.98 1.01 23.15
CA ALA A 359 -14.86 1.15 22.22
C ALA A 359 -14.44 -0.22 21.66
N MET A 360 -14.25 -1.23 22.52
CA MET A 360 -13.96 -2.61 22.08
C MET A 360 -15.07 -3.16 21.19
N TYR A 361 -16.34 -2.99 21.58
CA TYR A 361 -17.48 -3.46 20.81
C TYR A 361 -17.52 -2.85 19.41
N HIS A 362 -17.41 -1.52 19.31
CA HIS A 362 -17.45 -0.81 18.03
C HIS A 362 -16.21 -1.06 17.18
N PHE A 363 -15.04 -1.20 17.80
CA PHE A 363 -13.80 -1.54 17.10
C PHE A 363 -13.89 -2.91 16.41
N ILE A 364 -14.34 -3.93 17.15
CA ILE A 364 -14.54 -5.29 16.60
C ILE A 364 -15.67 -5.32 15.56
N SER A 365 -16.76 -4.58 15.81
CA SER A 365 -17.89 -4.52 14.88
C SER A 365 -17.53 -3.86 13.56
N GLY A 366 -16.66 -2.85 13.58
CA GLY A 366 -16.17 -2.16 12.37
C GLY A 366 -17.27 -1.58 11.48
N TYR A 367 -18.40 -1.18 12.07
CA TYR A 367 -19.59 -0.75 11.33
C TYR A 367 -19.34 0.54 10.54
N THR A 368 -19.45 0.47 9.22
CA THR A 368 -19.43 1.61 8.30
C THR A 368 -19.99 1.19 6.94
N ALA A 369 -20.40 2.14 6.10
CA ALA A 369 -20.71 1.87 4.70
C ALA A 369 -19.43 1.67 3.86
N LYS A 370 -19.51 0.77 2.86
CA LYS A 370 -18.54 0.73 1.76
C LYS A 370 -18.90 1.81 0.76
N VAL A 371 -17.99 2.77 0.56
CA VAL A 371 -18.11 3.74 -0.54
C VAL A 371 -17.79 3.01 -1.85
N ALA A 372 -18.49 3.36 -2.93
CA ALA A 372 -18.37 2.67 -4.20
C ALA A 372 -16.91 2.64 -4.72
N GLY A 373 -16.52 1.50 -5.32
CA GLY A 373 -15.17 1.25 -5.86
C GLY A 373 -14.09 0.75 -4.87
N THR A 374 -14.40 0.41 -3.61
CA THR A 374 -13.40 0.01 -2.57
C THR A 374 -13.40 -1.44 -2.11
#